data_AF-A0A9D9GB42-F1
#
_entry.id   AF-A0A9D9GB42-F1
#
_cell.length_a   1.000
_cell.length_b   1.000
_cell.length_c   1.000
_cell.angle_alpha   90.00
_cell.angle_beta   90.00
_cell.angle_gamma   90.00
#
_symmetry.space_group_name_H-M   'P 1'
#
loop_
_entity.id
_entity.type
_entity.pdbx_description
1 polymer ?
#
loop_
_entity_poly.entity_id
_entity_poly.type
_entity_poly.pdbx_seq_one_letter_code
_entity_poly.pdbx_strand_id
1 'polypeptide(L)'
;MNEQRKDLGLLDLLVVCWNFLVKIFLIAIDVAAWCLRMLWQKKWVMLLCVVIALALSVLDYKKNGNTVAAKAGFAVNTYSKKPYFSIEVIRNLDMDEFAQATGLSEEEKNAIISINPYYVIDLNDDATIEFIDYKEQYKMEVDDEEAEERNYNVWATKVFYVEMNLRDKEVAPAVRQALVDYLNASPVMQTAWETNKVFVQGCIDALESEFRKIDSLQNIALNKEEAGTGFIETRRGTTSTYGSGTFIQVLSWDKNRLKEMIYEHQLTMNDLNEGPIFCNTPISYSEDTR
;
A
#
# COMPACT_ATOMS: atom_id res chain seq x y z
N MET A 1 -22.47 -12.13 75.09
CA MET A 1 -22.16 -11.14 74.03
C MET A 1 -23.38 -11.02 73.15
N ASN A 2 -24.26 -10.05 73.40
CA ASN A 2 -25.40 -9.77 72.51
C ASN A 2 -25.11 -8.44 71.82
N GLU A 3 -24.40 -8.50 70.70
CA GLU A 3 -24.43 -7.43 69.72
C GLU A 3 -25.84 -7.38 69.13
N GLN A 4 -26.67 -6.48 69.66
CA GLN A 4 -27.89 -6.07 68.96
C GLN A 4 -27.44 -5.36 67.67
N ARG A 5 -27.37 -6.10 66.57
CA ARG A 5 -27.33 -5.51 65.23
C ARG A 5 -28.67 -4.80 65.03
N LYS A 6 -28.66 -3.48 65.23
CA LYS A 6 -29.74 -2.60 64.77
C LYS A 6 -29.76 -2.71 63.25
N ASP A 7 -30.79 -3.36 62.72
CA ASP A 7 -31.09 -3.30 61.30
C ASP A 7 -31.37 -1.84 60.93
N LEU A 8 -30.36 -1.20 60.33
CA LEU A 8 -30.48 0.14 59.80
C LEU A 8 -31.49 0.08 58.65
N GLY A 9 -32.63 0.73 58.82
CA GLY A 9 -33.59 0.89 57.75
C GLY A 9 -32.95 1.59 56.55
N LEU A 10 -33.40 1.26 55.34
CA LEU A 10 -32.87 1.82 54.09
C LEU A 10 -32.86 3.36 54.10
N LEU A 11 -33.84 3.96 54.79
CA LEU A 11 -33.96 5.41 54.97
C LEU A 11 -32.84 6.00 55.85
N ASP A 12 -32.45 5.32 56.92
CA ASP A 12 -31.36 5.76 57.80
C ASP A 12 -30.01 5.65 57.09
N LEU A 13 -29.81 4.60 56.28
CA LEU A 13 -28.62 4.45 55.44
C LEU A 13 -28.52 5.60 54.43
N LEU A 14 -29.64 5.97 53.79
CA LEU A 14 -29.72 7.08 52.84
C LEU A 14 -29.36 8.42 53.50
N VAL A 15 -29.87 8.68 54.70
CA VAL A 15 -29.58 9.90 55.47
C VAL A 15 -28.10 9.96 55.88
N VAL A 16 -27.51 8.84 56.28
CA VAL A 16 -26.07 8.76 56.61
C VAL A 16 -25.22 9.02 55.37
N CYS A 17 -25.57 8.43 54.22
CA CYS A 17 -24.88 8.67 52.95
C CYS A 17 -24.99 10.13 52.49
N TRP A 18 -26.18 10.73 52.61
CA TRP A 18 -26.40 12.14 52.27
C TRP A 18 -25.57 13.08 53.16
N ASN A 19 -25.57 12.85 54.47
CA ASN A 19 -24.77 13.64 55.40
C ASN A 19 -23.26 13.49 55.16
N PHE A 20 -22.81 12.31 54.73
CA PHE A 20 -21.42 12.09 54.34
C PHE A 20 -21.05 12.86 53.06
N LEU A 21 -21.92 12.83 52.04
CA LEU A 21 -21.75 13.61 50.80
C LEU A 21 -21.70 15.12 51.07
N VAL A 22 -22.62 15.63 51.89
CA VAL A 22 -22.66 17.05 52.25
C VAL A 22 -21.38 17.46 52.99
N LYS A 23 -20.86 16.62 53.89
CA LYS A 23 -19.58 16.87 54.57
C LYS A 23 -18.41 16.91 53.59
N ILE A 24 -18.33 15.96 52.66
CA ILE A 24 -17.28 15.97 51.62
C ILE A 24 -17.38 17.25 50.79
N PHE A 25 -18.58 17.63 50.39
CA PHE A 25 -18.82 18.83 49.59
C PHE A 25 -18.40 20.12 50.33
N LEU A 26 -18.71 20.24 51.61
CA LEU A 26 -18.28 21.37 52.44
C LEU A 26 -16.75 21.43 52.58
N ILE A 27 -16.10 20.28 52.80
CA ILE A 27 -14.63 20.21 52.85
C ILE A 27 -14.02 20.63 51.51
N ALA A 28 -14.62 20.21 50.39
CA ALA A 28 -14.17 20.60 49.06
C ALA A 28 -14.28 22.12 48.84
N ILE A 29 -15.36 22.76 49.33
CA ILE A 29 -15.51 24.22 49.29
C ILE A 29 -14.45 24.91 50.15
N ASP A 30 -14.19 24.41 51.36
CA ASP A 30 -13.18 25.00 52.24
C ASP A 30 -11.77 24.88 51.66
N VAL A 31 -11.44 23.74 51.05
CA VAL A 31 -10.18 23.55 50.33
C VAL A 31 -10.08 24.49 49.13
N ALA A 32 -11.16 24.63 48.34
CA ALA A 32 -11.19 25.54 47.20
C ALA A 32 -11.00 27.01 47.65
N ALA A 33 -11.69 27.42 48.73
CA ALA A 33 -11.56 28.75 49.30
C ALA A 33 -10.14 29.01 49.84
N TRP A 34 -9.53 28.01 50.46
CA TRP A 34 -8.14 28.08 50.92
C TRP A 34 -7.15 28.21 49.75
N CYS A 35 -7.32 27.43 48.69
CA CYS A 35 -6.55 27.53 47.45
C CYS A 35 -6.70 28.93 46.80
N LEU A 36 -7.92 29.47 46.73
CA LEU A 36 -8.18 30.82 46.23
C LEU A 36 -7.48 31.90 47.05
N ARG A 37 -7.49 31.79 48.39
CA ARG A 37 -6.76 32.72 49.27
C ARG A 37 -5.24 32.62 49.08
N MET A 38 -4.71 31.41 48.97
CA MET A 38 -3.29 31.15 48.66
C MET A 38 -2.88 31.79 47.33
N LEU A 39 -3.68 31.58 46.28
CA LEU A 39 -3.46 32.16 44.95
C LEU A 39 -3.46 33.69 45.00
N TRP A 40 -4.37 34.29 45.75
CA TRP A 40 -4.45 35.74 45.92
C TRP A 40 -3.23 36.31 46.66
N GLN A 41 -2.82 35.67 47.76
CA GLN A 41 -1.64 36.09 48.53
C GLN A 41 -0.34 35.98 47.73
N LYS A 42 -0.27 35.03 46.80
CA LYS A 42 0.90 34.78 45.95
C LYS A 42 0.66 35.21 44.50
N LYS A 43 -0.14 36.26 44.26
CA LYS A 43 -0.49 36.78 42.93
C LYS A 43 0.72 36.98 41.99
N TRP A 44 1.86 37.41 42.52
CA TRP A 44 3.08 37.62 41.76
C TRP A 44 3.75 36.32 41.31
N VAL A 45 3.71 35.26 42.13
CA VAL A 45 4.23 33.93 41.77
C VAL A 45 3.37 33.32 40.68
N MET A 46 2.03 33.47 40.80
CA MET A 46 1.09 33.03 39.78
C MET A 46 1.31 33.74 38.45
N LEU A 47 1.49 35.07 38.48
CA LEU A 47 1.78 35.85 37.27
C LEU A 47 3.10 35.42 36.63
N LEU A 48 4.14 35.16 37.43
CA LEU A 48 5.42 34.63 36.94
C LEU A 48 5.23 33.26 36.27
N CYS A 49 4.49 32.34 36.88
CA CYS A 49 4.19 31.02 36.28
C CYS A 49 3.43 31.15 34.96
N VAL A 50 2.46 32.05 34.86
CA VAL A 50 1.73 32.30 33.61
C VAL A 50 2.66 32.85 32.52
N VAL A 51 3.54 33.80 32.86
CA VAL A 51 4.52 34.35 31.91
C VAL A 51 5.50 33.28 31.44
N ILE A 52 5.98 32.42 32.35
CA ILE A 52 6.86 31.30 31.99
C ILE A 52 6.11 30.29 31.10
N ALA A 53 4.88 29.94 31.44
CA ALA A 53 4.06 29.03 30.64
C ALA A 53 3.80 29.59 29.23
N LEU A 54 3.50 30.90 29.11
CA LEU A 54 3.35 31.58 27.83
C LEU A 54 4.67 31.62 27.06
N ALA A 55 5.80 31.89 27.72
CA ALA A 55 7.11 31.88 27.06
C ALA A 55 7.48 30.48 26.55
N LEU A 56 7.24 29.43 27.34
CA LEU A 56 7.41 28.05 26.92
C LEU A 56 6.46 27.67 25.78
N SER A 57 5.19 28.10 25.85
CA SER A 57 4.21 27.87 24.79
C SER A 57 4.58 28.58 23.48
N VAL A 58 5.11 29.81 23.53
CA VAL A 58 5.59 30.53 22.35
C VAL A 58 6.86 29.91 21.78
N LEU A 59 7.77 29.44 22.63
CA LEU A 59 8.96 28.70 22.18
C LEU A 59 8.58 27.37 21.53
N ASP A 60 7.62 26.65 22.11
CA ASP A 60 7.09 25.42 21.56
C ASP A 60 6.34 25.67 20.25
N TYR A 61 5.54 26.73 20.18
CA TYR A 61 4.89 27.16 18.93
C TYR A 61 5.89 27.66 17.89
N LYS A 62 7.02 28.25 18.26
CA LYS A 62 8.05 28.62 17.27
C LYS A 62 8.83 27.40 16.76
N LYS A 63 8.95 26.36 17.59
CA LYS A 63 9.63 25.11 17.25
C LYS A 63 8.73 24.12 16.49
N ASN A 64 7.45 24.07 16.86
CA ASN A 64 6.46 23.07 16.42
C ASN A 64 5.21 23.69 15.78
N GLY A 65 5.02 25.00 15.90
CA GLY A 65 3.82 25.69 15.42
C GLY A 65 3.89 25.90 13.92
N ASN A 66 2.89 25.31 13.27
CA ASN A 66 2.61 25.35 11.85
C ASN A 66 3.62 24.61 10.98
N THR A 67 3.57 23.30 11.08
CA THR A 67 3.49 22.51 9.85
C THR A 67 2.30 21.57 10.03
N VAL A 68 1.13 22.00 9.56
CA VAL A 68 0.06 21.03 9.28
C VAL A 68 0.72 20.04 8.34
N ALA A 69 1.00 18.83 8.83
CA ALA A 69 1.60 17.81 7.99
C ALA A 69 0.61 17.53 6.88
N ALA A 70 0.89 18.02 5.69
CA ALA A 70 0.16 17.63 4.50
C ALA A 70 0.50 16.16 4.27
N LYS A 71 -0.50 15.31 4.44
CA LYS A 71 -0.41 13.90 4.09
C LYS A 71 -0.67 13.77 2.60
N ALA A 72 0.35 13.34 1.89
CA ALA A 72 0.31 13.09 0.46
C ALA A 72 0.53 11.60 0.21
N GLY A 73 -0.36 10.97 -0.53
CA GLY A 73 -0.35 9.55 -0.82
C GLY A 73 -0.30 9.26 -2.31
N PHE A 74 0.41 8.22 -2.72
CA PHE A 74 0.38 7.74 -4.10
C PHE A 74 0.77 6.26 -4.17
N ALA A 75 0.35 5.61 -5.24
CA ALA A 75 0.70 4.23 -5.51
C ALA A 75 1.85 4.12 -6.50
N VAL A 76 2.73 3.18 -6.24
CA VAL A 76 3.92 2.91 -7.00
C VAL A 76 3.83 1.51 -7.57
N ASN A 77 4.00 1.41 -8.89
CA ASN A 77 4.08 0.14 -9.58
C ASN A 77 5.55 -0.31 -9.65
N THR A 78 5.77 -1.61 -9.49
CA THR A 78 7.08 -2.25 -9.59
C THR A 78 6.98 -3.53 -10.39
N TYR A 79 7.97 -3.75 -11.25
CA TYR A 79 8.14 -5.03 -11.95
C TYR A 79 9.03 -6.03 -11.20
N SER A 80 9.48 -5.70 -9.98
CA SER A 80 10.15 -6.70 -9.14
C SER A 80 9.12 -7.71 -8.63
N LYS A 81 9.49 -9.00 -8.57
CA LYS A 81 8.57 -10.10 -8.22
C LYS A 81 7.84 -9.93 -6.87
N LYS A 82 8.31 -9.02 -6.00
CA LYS A 82 7.65 -8.60 -4.76
C LYS A 82 8.03 -7.14 -4.46
N PRO A 83 7.08 -6.28 -4.02
CA PRO A 83 7.40 -4.90 -3.65
C PRO A 83 8.29 -4.80 -2.41
N TYR A 84 8.50 -5.91 -1.69
CA TYR A 84 9.32 -6.02 -0.49
C TYR A 84 10.65 -5.27 -0.59
N PHE A 85 11.42 -5.44 -1.67
CA PHE A 85 12.72 -4.78 -1.78
C PHE A 85 12.58 -3.25 -1.88
N SER A 86 11.64 -2.77 -2.70
CA SER A 86 11.37 -1.34 -2.86
C SER A 86 10.90 -0.73 -1.55
N ILE A 87 10.02 -1.43 -0.83
CA ILE A 87 9.52 -1.04 0.48
C ILE A 87 10.67 -0.97 1.50
N GLU A 88 11.56 -1.96 1.55
CA GLU A 88 12.72 -1.94 2.45
C GLU A 88 13.73 -0.83 2.11
N VAL A 89 13.94 -0.51 0.83
CA VAL A 89 14.77 0.64 0.43
C VAL A 89 14.18 1.95 0.96
N ILE A 90 12.86 2.13 0.87
CA ILE A 90 12.20 3.35 1.37
C ILE A 90 12.22 3.39 2.90
N ARG A 91 12.03 2.26 3.59
CA ARG A 91 12.09 2.19 5.07
C ARG A 91 13.44 2.59 5.64
N ASN A 92 14.50 2.20 4.94
CA ASN A 92 15.88 2.47 5.34
C ASN A 92 16.45 3.70 4.61
N LEU A 93 15.59 4.54 4.04
CA LEU A 93 16.00 5.70 3.25
C LEU A 93 16.67 6.75 4.15
N ASP A 94 17.95 6.99 3.90
CA ASP A 94 18.65 8.14 4.47
C ASP A 94 18.29 9.40 3.67
N MET A 95 17.75 10.41 4.36
CA MET A 95 17.25 11.63 3.69
C MET A 95 18.37 12.51 3.13
N ASP A 96 19.58 12.44 3.68
CA ASP A 96 20.72 13.20 3.16
C ASP A 96 21.23 12.55 1.86
N GLU A 97 21.40 11.23 1.86
CA GLU A 97 21.76 10.45 0.67
C GLU A 97 20.69 10.59 -0.42
N PHE A 98 19.41 10.46 -0.05
CA PHE A 98 18.29 10.60 -0.96
C PHE A 98 18.26 11.97 -1.64
N ALA A 99 18.38 13.05 -0.87
CA ALA A 99 18.38 14.41 -1.42
C ALA A 99 19.58 14.65 -2.34
N GLN A 100 20.77 14.15 -1.96
CA GLN A 100 21.97 14.26 -2.80
C GLN A 100 21.83 13.46 -4.11
N ALA A 101 21.30 12.24 -4.05
CA ALA A 101 21.15 11.36 -5.21
C ALA A 101 20.09 11.88 -6.20
N THR A 102 19.06 12.55 -5.71
CA THR A 102 17.93 13.05 -6.52
C THR A 102 18.05 14.52 -6.90
N GLY A 103 18.96 15.26 -6.26
CA GLY A 103 19.14 16.69 -6.49
C GLY A 103 18.07 17.57 -5.86
N LEU A 104 17.32 17.06 -4.87
CA LEU A 104 16.37 17.86 -4.10
C LEU A 104 17.08 19.03 -3.41
N SER A 105 16.47 20.20 -3.44
CA SER A 105 16.97 21.36 -2.71
C SER A 105 16.87 21.15 -1.19
N GLU A 106 17.70 21.87 -0.43
CA GLU A 106 17.61 21.84 1.03
C GLU A 106 16.23 22.29 1.54
N GLU A 107 15.55 23.19 0.84
CA GLU A 107 14.18 23.60 1.20
C GLU A 107 13.19 22.44 1.05
N GLU A 108 13.23 21.73 -0.08
CA GLU A 108 12.36 20.58 -0.34
C GLU A 108 12.64 19.42 0.62
N LYS A 109 13.91 19.13 0.87
CA LYS A 109 14.34 18.12 1.85
C LYS A 109 13.85 18.46 3.25
N ASN A 110 14.01 19.70 3.70
CA ASN A 110 13.55 20.12 5.03
C ASN A 110 12.01 20.14 5.14
N ALA A 111 11.30 20.19 4.01
CA ALA A 111 9.84 20.05 3.97
C ALA A 111 9.39 18.59 4.18
N ILE A 112 10.25 17.60 3.99
CA ILE A 112 9.91 16.18 4.22
C ILE A 112 9.97 15.88 5.72
N ILE A 113 8.86 15.41 6.29
CA ILE A 113 8.80 14.92 7.68
C ILE A 113 9.06 13.41 7.71
N SER A 114 8.39 12.66 6.84
CA SER A 114 8.60 11.21 6.69
C SER A 114 8.10 10.72 5.34
N ILE A 115 8.69 9.63 4.85
CA ILE A 115 8.20 8.86 3.70
C ILE A 115 8.00 7.43 4.19
N ASN A 116 6.76 6.94 4.17
CA ASN A 116 6.40 5.65 4.71
C ASN A 116 5.80 4.76 3.60
N PRO A 117 6.39 3.59 3.32
CA PRO A 117 5.85 2.64 2.36
C PRO A 117 4.93 1.61 3.04
N TYR A 118 3.86 1.25 2.35
CA TYR A 118 2.84 0.30 2.81
C TYR A 118 2.49 -0.71 1.72
N TYR A 119 2.16 -1.92 2.14
CA TYR A 119 1.65 -2.94 1.24
C TYR A 119 0.21 -2.62 0.85
N VAL A 120 -0.15 -2.96 -0.38
CA VAL A 120 -1.53 -2.90 -0.88
C VAL A 120 -2.09 -4.30 -0.88
N ILE A 121 -3.37 -4.45 -0.56
CA ILE A 121 -4.11 -5.70 -0.72
C ILE A 121 -4.87 -5.60 -2.03
N ASP A 122 -4.74 -6.65 -2.83
CA ASP A 122 -5.43 -6.81 -4.10
C ASP A 122 -6.18 -8.14 -4.06
N LEU A 123 -7.51 -8.10 -3.94
CA LEU A 123 -8.34 -9.30 -3.82
C LEU A 123 -8.53 -10.02 -5.16
N ASN A 124 -8.35 -9.33 -6.29
CA ASN A 124 -8.66 -9.85 -7.62
C ASN A 124 -7.41 -10.09 -8.50
N ASP A 125 -6.21 -9.77 -7.99
CA ASP A 125 -4.95 -9.73 -8.76
C ASP A 125 -5.08 -8.87 -10.03
N ASP A 126 -5.88 -7.81 -9.95
CA ASP A 126 -6.14 -6.88 -11.06
C ASP A 126 -5.31 -5.59 -10.98
N ALA A 127 -4.39 -5.53 -10.00
CA ALA A 127 -3.56 -4.38 -9.66
C ALA A 127 -4.33 -3.13 -9.24
N THR A 128 -5.62 -3.26 -8.90
CA THR A 128 -6.44 -2.18 -8.34
C THR A 128 -6.25 -2.11 -6.84
N ILE A 129 -6.08 -0.89 -6.33
CA ILE A 129 -5.88 -0.65 -4.89
C ILE A 129 -7.24 -0.69 -4.21
N GLU A 130 -7.55 -1.79 -3.53
CA GLU A 130 -8.77 -1.92 -2.74
C GLU A 130 -8.53 -1.50 -1.29
N PHE A 131 -7.44 -1.98 -0.68
CA PHE A 131 -7.08 -1.66 0.70
C PHE A 131 -5.57 -1.45 0.87
N ILE A 132 -5.20 -0.55 1.78
CA ILE A 132 -3.80 -0.31 2.18
C ILE A 132 -3.58 -0.96 3.55
N ASP A 133 -2.60 -1.85 3.64
CA ASP A 133 -2.25 -2.57 4.87
C ASP A 133 -1.23 -1.76 5.70
N TYR A 134 -1.73 -0.74 6.40
CA TYR A 134 -0.90 0.13 7.25
C TYR A 134 -0.20 -0.60 8.42
N LYS A 135 -0.66 -1.80 8.77
CA LYS A 135 -0.20 -2.55 9.96
C LYS A 135 0.47 -3.89 9.61
N GLU A 136 0.63 -4.20 8.32
CA GLU A 136 1.16 -5.47 7.83
C GLU A 136 0.44 -6.71 8.40
N GLN A 137 -0.87 -6.60 8.59
CA GLN A 137 -1.67 -7.69 9.18
C GLN A 137 -1.93 -8.83 8.22
N TYR A 138 -1.76 -8.60 6.92
CA TYR A 138 -2.02 -9.58 5.86
C TYR A 138 -0.72 -10.17 5.29
N LYS A 139 0.37 -10.10 6.05
CA LYS A 139 1.66 -10.69 5.68
C LYS A 139 1.48 -12.19 5.43
N MET A 140 1.76 -12.61 4.20
CA MET A 140 1.91 -14.03 3.90
C MET A 140 3.11 -14.58 4.67
N GLU A 141 2.88 -15.57 5.54
CA GLU A 141 3.96 -16.43 5.99
C GLU A 141 4.45 -17.23 4.78
N VAL A 142 5.75 -17.11 4.50
CA VAL A 142 6.39 -17.51 3.23
C VAL A 142 6.45 -19.02 3.03
N ASP A 143 6.03 -19.82 4.02
CA ASP A 143 6.32 -21.27 4.07
C ASP A 143 5.10 -22.20 3.94
N ASP A 144 3.87 -21.69 3.83
CA ASP A 144 2.71 -22.55 3.62
C ASP A 144 2.23 -22.46 2.16
N GLU A 145 2.56 -23.47 1.36
CA GLU A 145 1.86 -23.78 0.10
C GLU A 145 0.34 -23.95 0.33
N GLU A 146 -0.10 -24.18 1.58
CA GLU A 146 -1.50 -24.21 2.00
C GLU A 146 -2.12 -22.82 2.33
N ALA A 147 -1.34 -21.74 2.33
CA ALA A 147 -1.82 -20.38 2.60
C ALA A 147 -2.34 -19.67 1.35
N GLU A 148 -1.90 -20.08 0.16
CA GLU A 148 -2.43 -19.61 -1.12
C GLU A 148 -3.94 -19.92 -1.26
N GLU A 149 -4.43 -21.01 -0.65
CA GLU A 149 -5.84 -21.39 -0.71
C GLU A 149 -6.73 -20.73 0.37
N ARG A 150 -6.14 -20.13 1.42
CA ARG A 150 -6.89 -19.66 2.61
C ARG A 150 -7.00 -18.14 2.76
N ASN A 151 -6.15 -17.36 2.13
CA ASN A 151 -6.20 -15.89 2.20
C ASN A 151 -6.52 -15.29 0.84
N TYR A 152 -7.79 -14.96 0.61
CA TYR A 152 -8.24 -14.11 -0.50
C TYR A 152 -7.68 -12.67 -0.43
N ASN A 153 -7.03 -12.31 0.68
CA ASN A 153 -6.42 -11.00 0.92
C ASN A 153 -4.90 -11.09 0.75
N VAL A 154 -4.45 -11.18 -0.49
CA VAL A 154 -3.03 -11.27 -0.83
C VAL A 154 -2.45 -9.85 -0.99
N TRP A 155 -1.23 -9.64 -0.51
CA TRP A 155 -0.50 -8.42 -0.84
C TRP A 155 -0.24 -8.36 -2.35
N ALA A 156 -0.55 -7.22 -2.95
CA ALA A 156 -0.30 -6.95 -4.35
C ALA A 156 1.18 -7.21 -4.69
N THR A 157 1.42 -7.97 -5.75
CA THR A 157 2.79 -8.40 -6.12
C THR A 157 3.55 -7.33 -6.91
N LYS A 158 2.84 -6.36 -7.49
CA LYS A 158 3.39 -5.33 -8.38
C LYS A 158 3.06 -3.89 -7.96
N VAL A 159 2.31 -3.70 -6.87
CA VAL A 159 1.88 -2.37 -6.43
C VAL A 159 2.13 -2.21 -4.94
N PHE A 160 2.60 -1.04 -4.54
CA PHE A 160 2.65 -0.63 -3.13
C PHE A 160 2.26 0.84 -2.98
N TYR A 161 1.90 1.24 -1.78
CA TYR A 161 1.47 2.60 -1.48
C TYR A 161 2.57 3.35 -0.72
N VAL A 162 2.77 4.63 -1.03
CA VAL A 162 3.68 5.51 -0.31
C VAL A 162 2.89 6.66 0.27
N GLU A 163 3.03 6.86 1.58
CA GLU A 163 2.53 8.04 2.29
C GLU A 163 3.68 8.94 2.66
N MET A 164 3.57 10.22 2.32
CA MET A 164 4.52 11.26 2.68
C MET A 164 3.85 12.22 3.66
N ASN A 165 4.51 12.47 4.78
CA ASN A 165 4.15 13.58 5.67
C ASN A 165 5.06 14.75 5.30
N LEU A 166 4.47 15.85 4.85
CA LEU A 166 5.18 17.02 4.36
C LEU A 166 4.78 18.28 5.12
N ARG A 167 5.73 19.18 5.34
CA ARG A 167 5.48 20.52 5.88
C ARG A 167 4.81 21.44 4.87
N ASP A 168 5.10 21.19 3.60
CA ASP A 168 4.54 21.90 2.45
C ASP A 168 4.01 20.90 1.42
N LYS A 169 2.74 21.03 1.07
CA LYS A 169 2.07 20.15 0.10
C LYS A 169 2.56 20.37 -1.33
N GLU A 170 3.03 21.57 -1.65
CA GLU A 170 3.46 21.93 -3.01
C GLU A 170 4.74 21.18 -3.41
N VAL A 171 5.49 20.66 -2.44
CA VAL A 171 6.71 19.87 -2.63
C VAL A 171 6.39 18.41 -3.00
N ALA A 172 5.17 17.91 -2.74
CA ALA A 172 4.81 16.51 -2.94
C ALA A 172 5.09 15.96 -4.37
N PRO A 173 4.80 16.69 -5.47
CA PRO A 173 5.13 16.22 -6.81
C PRO A 173 6.62 16.03 -7.04
N ALA A 174 7.46 16.93 -6.50
CA ALA A 174 8.91 16.85 -6.61
C ALA A 174 9.48 15.66 -5.83
N VAL A 175 9.03 15.45 -4.58
CA VAL A 175 9.46 14.28 -3.77
C VAL A 175 9.03 12.97 -4.42
N ARG A 176 7.80 12.91 -4.96
CA ARG A 176 7.31 11.72 -5.67
C ARG A 176 8.23 11.36 -6.85
N GLN A 177 8.57 12.34 -7.69
CA GLN A 177 9.44 12.10 -8.83
C GLN A 177 10.84 11.70 -8.38
N ALA A 178 11.40 12.40 -7.39
CA ALA A 178 12.69 12.06 -6.79
C ALA A 178 12.71 10.62 -6.25
N LEU A 179 11.64 10.17 -5.59
CA LEU A 179 11.54 8.80 -5.08
C LEU A 179 11.53 7.76 -6.21
N VAL A 180 10.77 8.01 -7.28
CA VAL A 180 10.74 7.14 -8.47
C VAL A 180 12.11 7.06 -9.11
N ASP A 181 12.78 8.21 -9.30
CA ASP A 181 14.11 8.28 -9.91
C ASP A 181 15.16 7.56 -9.05
N TYR A 182 15.10 7.74 -7.72
CA TYR A 182 15.99 7.07 -6.77
C TYR A 182 15.86 5.55 -6.83
N LEU A 183 14.62 5.04 -6.81
CA LEU A 183 14.39 3.60 -6.91
C LEU A 183 14.78 3.05 -8.29
N ASN A 184 14.55 3.81 -9.36
CA ASN A 184 14.99 3.45 -10.70
C ASN A 184 16.51 3.46 -10.86
N ALA A 185 17.24 4.28 -10.11
CA ALA A 185 18.71 4.24 -10.10
C ALA A 185 19.28 3.00 -9.36
N SER A 186 18.46 2.26 -8.62
CA SER A 186 18.92 1.08 -7.88
C SER A 186 19.38 -0.05 -8.81
N PRO A 187 20.64 -0.54 -8.69
CA PRO A 187 21.15 -1.62 -9.53
C PRO A 187 20.33 -2.92 -9.40
N VAL A 188 19.76 -3.16 -8.22
CA VAL A 188 18.93 -4.33 -7.95
C VAL A 188 17.62 -4.26 -8.74
N MET A 189 16.99 -3.08 -8.77
CA MET A 189 15.77 -2.84 -9.54
C MET A 189 16.03 -2.94 -11.04
N GLN A 190 17.12 -2.34 -11.52
CA GLN A 190 17.53 -2.41 -12.92
C GLN A 190 17.78 -3.85 -13.37
N THR A 191 18.52 -4.64 -12.59
CA THR A 191 18.80 -6.05 -12.92
C THR A 191 17.53 -6.89 -12.98
N ALA A 192 16.62 -6.73 -12.01
CA ALA A 192 15.35 -7.44 -11.98
C ALA A 192 14.45 -7.06 -13.18
N TRP A 193 14.42 -5.77 -13.51
CA TRP A 193 13.68 -5.23 -14.65
C TRP A 193 14.22 -5.76 -15.98
N GLU A 194 15.53 -5.69 -16.21
CA GLU A 194 16.16 -6.23 -17.43
C GLU A 194 15.91 -7.73 -17.58
N THR A 195 16.00 -8.48 -16.49
CA THR A 195 15.71 -9.92 -16.49
C THR A 195 14.27 -10.21 -16.91
N ASN A 196 13.31 -9.47 -16.37
CA ASN A 196 11.90 -9.60 -16.75
C ASN A 196 11.65 -9.19 -18.21
N LYS A 197 12.31 -8.14 -18.69
CA LYS A 197 12.22 -7.70 -20.07
C LYS A 197 12.70 -8.78 -21.05
N VAL A 198 13.85 -9.39 -20.76
CA VAL A 198 14.36 -10.52 -21.56
C VAL A 198 13.43 -11.72 -21.50
N PHE A 199 12.88 -12.03 -20.32
CA PHE A 199 11.93 -13.13 -20.17
C PHE A 199 10.65 -12.92 -20.98
N VAL A 200 10.00 -11.77 -20.85
CA VAL A 200 8.76 -11.44 -21.56
C VAL A 200 8.99 -11.43 -23.07
N GLN A 201 10.09 -10.83 -23.54
CA GLN A 201 10.44 -10.87 -24.96
C GLN A 201 10.65 -12.31 -25.46
N GLY A 202 11.32 -13.15 -24.68
CA GLY A 202 11.50 -14.57 -25.02
C GLY A 202 10.17 -15.33 -25.11
N CYS A 203 9.20 -15.02 -24.25
CA CYS A 203 7.84 -15.55 -24.33
C CYS A 203 7.13 -15.12 -25.61
N ILE A 204 7.21 -13.83 -25.98
CA ILE A 204 6.64 -13.31 -27.23
C ILE A 204 7.23 -14.05 -28.43
N ASP A 205 8.57 -14.14 -28.51
CA ASP A 205 9.27 -14.78 -29.62
C ASP A 205 8.90 -16.28 -29.75
N ALA A 206 8.79 -16.98 -28.62
CA ALA A 206 8.36 -18.38 -28.58
C ALA A 206 6.91 -18.55 -29.05
N LEU A 207 5.99 -17.72 -28.57
CA LEU A 207 4.58 -17.76 -28.97
C LEU A 207 4.40 -17.38 -30.44
N GLU A 208 5.13 -16.40 -30.96
CA GLU A 208 5.14 -16.05 -32.38
C GLU A 208 5.66 -17.20 -33.24
N SER A 209 6.70 -17.89 -32.80
CA SER A 209 7.22 -19.09 -33.47
C SER A 209 6.17 -20.20 -33.53
N GLU A 210 5.49 -20.50 -32.42
CA GLU A 210 4.39 -21.47 -32.39
C GLU A 210 3.22 -21.04 -33.27
N PHE A 211 2.87 -19.75 -33.25
CA PHE A 211 1.83 -19.19 -34.11
C PHE A 211 2.13 -19.43 -35.59
N ARG A 212 3.39 -19.19 -36.04
CA ARG A 212 3.81 -19.44 -37.41
C ARG A 212 3.76 -20.93 -37.78
N LYS A 213 4.09 -21.83 -36.85
CA LYS A 213 3.97 -23.29 -37.06
C LYS A 213 2.51 -23.70 -37.27
N ILE A 214 1.60 -23.23 -36.41
CA ILE A 214 0.16 -23.49 -36.51
C ILE A 214 -0.41 -22.93 -37.82
N ASP A 215 -0.03 -21.70 -38.18
CA ASP A 215 -0.46 -21.07 -39.42
C ASP A 215 -0.01 -21.87 -40.66
N SER A 216 1.23 -22.37 -40.65
CA SER A 216 1.73 -23.26 -41.70
C SER A 216 0.96 -24.59 -41.76
N LEU A 217 0.64 -25.20 -40.61
CA LEU A 217 -0.13 -26.44 -40.55
C LEU A 217 -1.56 -26.26 -41.07
N GLN A 218 -2.19 -25.13 -40.73
CA GLN A 218 -3.52 -24.78 -41.21
C GLN A 218 -3.53 -24.60 -42.73
N ASN A 219 -2.55 -23.88 -43.29
CA ASN A 219 -2.42 -23.71 -44.74
C ASN A 219 -2.22 -25.04 -45.47
N ILE A 220 -1.41 -25.96 -44.91
CA ILE A 220 -1.25 -27.31 -45.48
C ILE A 220 -2.56 -28.11 -45.41
N ALA A 221 -3.30 -28.02 -44.31
CA ALA A 221 -4.57 -28.71 -44.13
C ALA A 221 -5.63 -28.21 -45.12
N LEU A 222 -5.77 -26.88 -45.27
CA LEU A 222 -6.67 -26.25 -46.23
C LEU A 222 -6.33 -26.64 -47.67
N ASN A 223 -5.06 -26.56 -48.07
CA ASN A 223 -4.61 -26.95 -49.40
C ASN A 223 -4.90 -28.44 -49.72
N LYS A 224 -4.81 -29.32 -48.72
CA LYS A 224 -5.13 -30.75 -48.87
C LYS A 224 -6.63 -31.02 -48.98
N GLU A 225 -7.45 -30.25 -48.28
CA GLU A 225 -8.91 -30.31 -48.37
C GLU A 225 -9.39 -29.80 -49.74
N GLU A 226 -8.85 -28.68 -50.22
CA GLU A 226 -9.15 -28.12 -51.55
C GLU A 226 -8.68 -29.03 -52.70
N ALA A 227 -7.57 -29.75 -52.52
CA ALA A 227 -7.07 -30.73 -53.49
C ALA A 227 -7.86 -32.06 -53.51
N GLY A 228 -8.90 -32.22 -52.68
CA GLY A 228 -9.72 -33.44 -52.60
C GLY A 228 -9.00 -34.66 -51.99
N THR A 229 -7.80 -34.46 -51.44
CA THR A 229 -7.02 -35.48 -50.76
C THR A 229 -7.25 -35.39 -49.25
N GLY A 230 -8.42 -35.82 -48.80
CA GLY A 230 -8.73 -35.89 -47.37
C GLY A 230 -7.65 -36.68 -46.62
N PHE A 231 -7.39 -36.30 -45.36
CA PHE A 231 -6.49 -37.02 -44.47
C PHE A 231 -6.95 -38.48 -44.34
N ILE A 232 -6.27 -39.40 -45.02
CA ILE A 232 -6.41 -40.84 -44.77
C ILE A 232 -5.55 -41.15 -43.55
N GLU A 233 -6.19 -41.30 -42.39
CA GLU A 233 -5.57 -41.88 -41.21
C GLU A 233 -5.12 -43.32 -41.51
N THR A 234 -3.81 -43.54 -41.60
CA THR A 234 -3.23 -44.86 -41.36
C THR A 234 -2.93 -45.04 -39.87
N ARG A 235 -3.93 -45.51 -39.11
CA ARG A 235 -3.66 -46.49 -38.05
C ARG A 235 -4.89 -47.36 -37.81
N ARG A 236 -4.66 -48.67 -37.89
CA ARG A 236 -5.63 -49.76 -37.76
C ARG A 236 -6.69 -49.52 -36.68
N GLY A 237 -7.95 -49.54 -37.11
CA GLY A 237 -9.04 -50.16 -36.36
C GLY A 237 -9.76 -49.28 -35.34
N THR A 238 -10.46 -48.24 -35.80
CA THR A 238 -11.88 -47.92 -35.47
C THR A 238 -12.17 -46.56 -36.08
N THR A 239 -12.96 -46.55 -37.15
CA THR A 239 -13.37 -45.32 -37.85
C THR A 239 -14.30 -44.50 -36.97
N SER A 240 -13.77 -43.45 -36.35
CA SER A 240 -14.53 -42.21 -36.13
C SER A 240 -13.99 -41.18 -37.12
N THR A 241 -14.77 -40.88 -38.14
CA THR A 241 -14.52 -39.80 -39.10
C THR A 241 -14.68 -38.46 -38.38
N TYR A 242 -13.67 -38.02 -37.63
CA TYR A 242 -13.59 -36.62 -37.20
C TYR A 242 -13.12 -35.83 -38.43
N GLY A 243 -14.06 -35.15 -39.08
CA GLY A 243 -13.86 -34.50 -40.37
C GLY A 243 -12.76 -33.43 -40.33
N SER A 244 -12.14 -33.20 -41.49
CA SER A 244 -11.16 -32.11 -41.76
C SER A 244 -11.56 -30.76 -41.12
N GLY A 245 -12.86 -30.45 -41.12
CA GLY A 245 -13.42 -29.25 -40.48
C GLY A 245 -13.16 -29.14 -38.97
N THR A 246 -13.18 -30.26 -38.23
CA THR A 246 -12.86 -30.26 -36.79
C THR A 246 -11.39 -29.94 -36.51
N PHE A 247 -10.47 -30.42 -37.37
CA PHE A 247 -9.03 -30.14 -37.22
C PHE A 247 -8.69 -28.68 -37.54
N ILE A 248 -9.26 -28.12 -38.62
CA ILE A 248 -9.09 -26.71 -38.96
C ILE A 248 -9.71 -25.80 -37.89
N GLN A 249 -10.86 -26.18 -37.32
CA GLN A 249 -11.48 -25.46 -36.20
C GLN A 249 -10.58 -25.44 -34.95
N VAL A 250 -9.97 -26.57 -34.58
CA VAL A 250 -9.03 -26.64 -33.45
C VAL A 250 -7.81 -25.74 -33.70
N LEU A 251 -7.19 -25.82 -34.89
CA LEU A 251 -6.06 -24.96 -35.24
C LEU A 251 -6.43 -23.47 -35.22
N SER A 252 -7.65 -23.12 -35.63
CA SER A 252 -8.14 -21.73 -35.57
C SER A 252 -8.34 -21.23 -34.13
N TRP A 253 -8.79 -22.12 -33.23
CA TRP A 253 -8.94 -21.80 -31.81
C TRP A 253 -7.59 -21.60 -31.13
N ASP A 254 -6.64 -22.51 -31.37
CA ASP A 254 -5.27 -22.39 -30.86
C ASP A 254 -4.58 -21.13 -31.38
N LYS A 255 -4.79 -20.80 -32.65
CA LYS A 255 -4.27 -19.56 -33.27
C LYS A 255 -4.82 -18.30 -32.61
N ASN A 256 -6.11 -18.27 -32.27
CA ASN A 256 -6.72 -17.13 -31.58
C ASN A 256 -6.21 -17.01 -30.14
N ARG A 257 -6.09 -18.14 -29.43
CA ARG A 257 -5.52 -18.16 -28.08
C ARG A 257 -4.07 -17.68 -28.06
N LEU A 258 -3.25 -18.09 -29.02
CA LEU A 258 -1.87 -17.60 -29.14
C LEU A 258 -1.81 -16.10 -29.40
N LYS A 259 -2.71 -15.54 -30.22
CA LYS A 259 -2.79 -14.09 -30.44
C LYS A 259 -3.11 -13.33 -29.17
N GLU A 260 -4.06 -13.83 -28.39
CA GLU A 260 -4.44 -13.24 -27.10
C GLU A 260 -3.25 -13.24 -26.13
N MET A 261 -2.56 -14.38 -25.99
CA MET A 261 -1.36 -14.47 -25.16
C MET A 261 -0.23 -13.54 -25.64
N ILE A 262 0.01 -13.45 -26.96
CA ILE A 262 1.01 -12.52 -27.53
C ILE A 262 0.64 -11.08 -27.18
N TYR A 263 -0.64 -10.71 -27.34
CA TYR A 263 -1.13 -9.37 -27.03
C TYR A 263 -0.94 -9.02 -25.55
N GLU A 264 -1.26 -9.94 -24.62
CA GLU A 264 -1.02 -9.75 -23.18
C GLU A 264 0.46 -9.52 -22.84
N HIS A 265 1.36 -10.28 -23.46
CA HIS A 265 2.80 -10.10 -23.26
C HIS A 265 3.30 -8.80 -23.90
N GLN A 266 2.73 -8.37 -25.04
CA GLN A 266 3.03 -7.07 -25.65
C GLN A 266 2.56 -5.90 -24.77
N LEU A 267 1.40 -6.01 -24.14
CA LEU A 267 0.94 -5.05 -23.14
C LEU A 267 1.94 -4.98 -21.98
N THR A 268 2.31 -6.12 -21.41
CA THR A 268 3.33 -6.20 -20.35
C THR A 268 4.68 -5.60 -20.79
N MET A 269 5.04 -5.73 -22.06
CA MET A 269 6.28 -5.16 -22.59
C MET A 269 6.21 -3.63 -22.75
N ASN A 270 5.04 -3.07 -23.12
CA ASN A 270 4.83 -1.63 -23.16
C ASN A 270 4.98 -1.01 -21.77
N ASP A 271 4.34 -1.64 -20.81
CA ASP A 271 4.44 -1.44 -19.37
C ASP A 271 5.90 -1.45 -18.89
N LEU A 272 6.67 -2.49 -19.23
CA LEU A 272 8.09 -2.58 -18.92
C LEU A 272 8.93 -1.47 -19.58
N ASN A 273 8.47 -0.81 -20.63
CA ASN A 273 9.20 0.31 -21.22
C ASN A 273 9.08 1.62 -20.41
N GLU A 274 8.17 1.69 -19.43
CA GLU A 274 8.06 2.83 -18.50
C GLU A 274 9.20 2.84 -17.45
N GLY A 275 9.83 1.69 -17.22
CA GLY A 275 10.98 1.53 -16.32
C GLY A 275 10.74 0.52 -15.18
N PRO A 276 11.73 0.29 -14.30
CA PRO A 276 11.61 -0.62 -13.16
C PRO A 276 10.49 -0.24 -12.19
N ILE A 277 10.35 1.07 -11.96
CA ILE A 277 9.41 1.72 -11.06
C ILE A 277 8.74 2.86 -11.81
N PHE A 278 7.42 2.96 -11.70
CA PHE A 278 6.65 4.04 -12.31
C PHE A 278 5.42 4.35 -11.46
N CYS A 279 4.88 5.56 -11.61
CA CYS A 279 3.76 6.04 -10.82
C CYS A 279 2.76 6.80 -11.71
N ASN A 280 1.66 6.12 -12.06
CA ASN A 280 0.59 6.70 -12.88
C ASN A 280 -0.58 7.23 -12.04
N THR A 281 -0.52 7.06 -10.71
CA THR A 281 -1.57 7.52 -9.80
C THR A 281 -1.41 9.00 -9.44
N PRO A 282 -2.52 9.76 -9.37
CA PRO A 282 -2.49 11.13 -8.86
C PRO A 282 -2.16 11.12 -7.37
N ILE A 283 -1.52 12.19 -6.89
CA ILE A 283 -1.26 12.37 -5.47
C ILE A 283 -2.60 12.65 -4.77
N SER A 284 -2.96 11.80 -3.83
CA SER A 284 -4.09 12.03 -2.92
C SER A 284 -3.59 12.88 -1.76
N TYR A 285 -4.32 13.96 -1.46
CA TYR A 285 -4.06 14.77 -0.28
C TYR A 285 -5.15 14.49 0.74
N SER A 286 -4.79 14.08 1.94
CA SER A 286 -5.73 14.07 3.06
C SER A 286 -5.47 15.29 3.92
N GLU A 287 -6.45 16.17 4.03
CA GLU A 287 -6.44 17.21 5.06
C GLU A 287 -6.56 16.50 6.41
N ASP A 288 -5.54 16.64 7.26
CA ASP A 288 -5.59 16.17 8.64
C ASP A 288 -6.60 17.09 9.37
N THR A 289 -7.89 16.78 9.25
CA THR A 289 -8.94 17.37 10.08
C THR A 289 -8.83 16.76 11.47
N ARG A 290 -7.85 17.22 12.25
CA ARG A 290 -7.80 17.00 13.69
C ARG A 290 -8.20 18.27 14.43
#